data_AF-A0A7M5X3J4-F1
#
_entry.id   AF-A0A7M5X3J4-F1
#
_cell.length_a   1.000
_cell.length_b   1.000
_cell.length_c   1.000
_cell.angle_alpha   90.00
_cell.angle_beta   90.00
_cell.angle_gamma   90.00
#
_symmetry.space_group_name_H-M   'P 1'
#
loop_
_entity.id
_entity.type
_entity.pdbx_description
1 polymer ?
#
loop_
_entity_poly.entity_id
_entity_poly.type
_entity_poly.pdbx_seq_one_letter_code
_entity_poly.pdbx_strand_id
1 'polypeptide(L)'
;MEGDDEKKNKGVSEKPQSEESEALSERFNEDEQVKILKKEKEILKKQVEEKEEMIRKLKMVKMYRNKHNLEELDNLIHKWRDVAQEASQQLYDAFNEPKPEMGEFLNQLHIQHDMIGFDADTECFR
;
A
#
# COMPACT_ATOMS: atom_id res chain seq x y z
N MET A 1 -58.46 -69.14 -56.03
CA MET A 1 -58.02 -67.91 -56.72
C MET A 1 -57.83 -66.86 -55.64
N GLU A 2 -56.80 -66.96 -54.80
CA GLU A 2 -55.35 -66.90 -55.12
C GLU A 2 -55.03 -65.63 -55.93
N GLY A 3 -54.11 -64.76 -55.51
CA GLY A 3 -53.08 -64.95 -54.50
C GLY A 3 -52.48 -63.66 -53.95
N ASP A 4 -51.73 -63.88 -52.88
CA ASP A 4 -50.73 -63.00 -52.29
C ASP A 4 -49.68 -62.52 -53.30
N ASP A 5 -49.15 -61.33 -53.08
CA ASP A 5 -47.70 -61.17 -52.97
C ASP A 5 -47.33 -59.80 -52.39
N GLU A 6 -46.82 -59.84 -51.16
CA GLU A 6 -46.08 -58.78 -50.50
C GLU A 6 -44.80 -58.43 -51.28
N LYS A 7 -44.57 -57.12 -51.53
CA LYS A 7 -43.22 -56.57 -51.70
C LYS A 7 -43.00 -55.32 -50.86
N LYS A 8 -42.54 -55.59 -49.65
CA LYS A 8 -41.64 -54.83 -48.77
C LYS A 8 -40.67 -53.89 -49.53
N ASN A 9 -40.62 -52.60 -49.19
CA ASN A 9 -39.34 -51.87 -49.17
C ASN A 9 -39.37 -50.61 -48.26
N LYS A 10 -38.46 -50.63 -47.27
CA LYS A 10 -37.68 -49.56 -46.58
C LYS A 10 -38.23 -48.12 -46.63
N GLY A 11 -38.40 -47.38 -45.53
CA GLY A 11 -37.50 -47.27 -44.38
C GLY A 11 -36.45 -46.17 -44.61
N VAL A 12 -36.41 -45.19 -43.68
CA VAL A 12 -35.31 -44.24 -43.36
C VAL A 12 -35.30 -42.97 -44.26
N SER A 13 -35.80 -41.82 -43.79
CA SER A 13 -35.20 -40.82 -42.87
C SER A 13 -34.45 -39.73 -43.64
N GLU A 14 -34.94 -38.49 -43.58
CA GLU A 14 -34.18 -37.27 -43.89
C GLU A 14 -34.86 -36.09 -43.17
N LYS A 15 -34.75 -36.05 -41.84
CA LYS A 15 -35.09 -34.84 -41.07
C LYS A 15 -34.30 -34.53 -39.78
N PRO A 16 -33.09 -35.07 -39.47
CA PRO A 16 -32.36 -34.61 -38.27
C PRO A 16 -31.21 -33.62 -38.52
N GLN A 17 -30.75 -33.42 -39.76
CA GLN A 17 -29.44 -32.75 -39.97
C GLN A 17 -29.42 -31.23 -39.74
N SER A 18 -30.55 -30.50 -39.86
CA SER A 18 -30.53 -29.04 -39.67
C SER A 18 -30.59 -28.63 -38.19
N GLU A 19 -31.46 -29.24 -37.40
CA GLU A 19 -31.64 -28.94 -35.97
C GLU A 19 -30.41 -29.33 -35.13
N GLU A 20 -29.74 -30.43 -35.49
CA GLU A 20 -28.51 -30.87 -34.81
C GLU A 20 -27.33 -29.93 -35.11
N SER A 21 -27.31 -29.33 -36.31
CA SER A 21 -26.29 -28.34 -36.71
C SER A 21 -26.47 -26.98 -36.03
N GLU A 22 -27.72 -26.55 -35.85
CA GLU A 22 -28.08 -25.32 -35.13
C GLU A 22 -27.78 -25.46 -33.63
N ALA A 23 -28.17 -26.60 -33.03
CA ALA A 23 -27.88 -26.87 -31.62
C ALA A 23 -26.38 -27.00 -31.32
N LEU A 24 -25.58 -27.53 -32.26
CA LEU A 24 -24.12 -27.56 -32.16
C LEU A 24 -23.52 -26.15 -32.28
N SER A 25 -24.04 -25.31 -33.19
CA SER A 25 -23.61 -23.93 -33.35
C SER A 25 -23.92 -23.07 -32.13
N GLU A 26 -25.10 -23.24 -31.52
CA GLU A 26 -25.49 -22.53 -30.29
C GLU A 26 -24.60 -22.94 -29.11
N ARG A 27 -24.34 -24.25 -28.92
CA ARG A 27 -23.43 -24.74 -27.88
C ARG A 27 -22.00 -24.23 -28.05
N PHE A 28 -21.49 -24.18 -29.28
CA PHE A 28 -20.17 -23.60 -29.57
C PHE A 28 -20.12 -22.11 -29.21
N ASN A 29 -21.19 -21.35 -29.48
CA ASN A 29 -21.30 -19.94 -29.09
C ASN A 29 -21.41 -19.73 -27.57
N GLU A 30 -22.09 -20.63 -26.86
CA GLU A 30 -22.15 -20.62 -25.40
C GLU A 30 -20.78 -20.92 -24.77
N ASP A 31 -20.04 -21.90 -25.29
CA ASP A 31 -18.70 -22.24 -24.83
C ASP A 31 -17.68 -21.11 -25.07
N GLU A 32 -17.80 -20.40 -26.20
CA GLU A 32 -17.01 -19.21 -26.51
C GLU A 32 -17.29 -18.09 -25.49
N GLN A 33 -18.58 -17.82 -25.21
CA GLN A 33 -18.99 -16.82 -24.22
C GLN A 33 -18.54 -17.17 -22.80
N VAL A 34 -18.67 -18.44 -22.40
CA VAL A 34 -18.21 -18.92 -21.09
C VAL A 34 -16.69 -18.75 -20.94
N LYS A 35 -15.91 -18.95 -22.01
CA LYS A 35 -14.46 -18.69 -22.00
C LYS A 35 -14.15 -17.20 -21.83
N ILE A 36 -14.88 -16.32 -22.50
CA ILE A 36 -14.71 -14.86 -22.37
C ILE A 36 -15.02 -14.42 -20.93
N LEU A 37 -16.16 -14.86 -20.38
CA LEU A 37 -16.57 -14.54 -19.01
C LEU A 37 -15.59 -15.07 -17.96
N LYS A 38 -15.01 -16.26 -18.17
CA LYS A 38 -13.96 -16.81 -17.30
C LYS A 38 -12.71 -15.93 -17.32
N LYS A 39 -12.27 -15.48 -18.50
CA LYS A 39 -11.11 -14.57 -18.62
C LYS A 39 -11.38 -13.24 -17.91
N GLU A 40 -12.56 -12.66 -18.11
CA GLU A 40 -12.96 -11.41 -17.47
C GLU A 40 -13.02 -11.54 -15.95
N LYS A 41 -13.56 -12.64 -15.43
CA LYS A 41 -13.57 -12.96 -14.00
C LYS A 41 -12.16 -13.01 -13.41
N GLU A 42 -11.20 -13.65 -14.10
CA GLU A 42 -9.82 -13.73 -13.60
C GLU A 42 -9.12 -12.36 -13.64
N ILE A 43 -9.39 -11.52 -14.66
CA ILE A 43 -8.90 -10.14 -14.70
C ILE A 43 -9.46 -9.33 -13.52
N LEU A 44 -10.77 -9.43 -13.28
CA LEU A 44 -11.43 -8.72 -12.18
C LEU A 44 -10.91 -9.18 -10.81
N LYS A 45 -10.72 -10.48 -10.61
CA LYS A 45 -10.09 -11.01 -9.38
C LYS A 45 -8.71 -10.42 -9.15
N LYS A 46 -7.87 -10.41 -10.17
CA LYS A 46 -6.52 -9.84 -10.07
C LYS A 46 -6.57 -8.36 -9.69
N GLN A 47 -7.48 -7.59 -10.30
CA GLN A 47 -7.67 -6.18 -9.96
C GLN A 47 -8.15 -5.98 -8.50
N VAL A 48 -9.00 -6.87 -8.00
CA VAL A 48 -9.44 -6.84 -6.60
C VAL A 48 -8.25 -7.11 -5.68
N GLU A 49 -7.48 -8.17 -5.93
CA GLU A 49 -6.29 -8.52 -5.15
C GLU A 49 -5.26 -7.37 -5.13
N GLU A 50 -5.00 -6.73 -6.27
CA GLU A 50 -4.10 -5.58 -6.37
C GLU A 50 -4.60 -4.38 -5.54
N LYS A 51 -5.91 -4.10 -5.59
CA LYS A 51 -6.51 -3.01 -4.79
C LYS A 51 -6.51 -3.32 -3.29
N GLU A 52 -6.77 -4.57 -2.90
CA GLU A 52 -6.71 -5.01 -1.52
C GLU A 52 -5.30 -4.89 -0.95
N GLU A 53 -4.29 -5.29 -1.72
CA GLU A 53 -2.89 -5.14 -1.32
C GLU A 53 -2.48 -3.67 -1.22
N MET A 54 -2.94 -2.81 -2.13
CA MET A 54 -2.75 -1.36 -2.03
C MET A 54 -3.38 -0.81 -0.74
N ILE A 55 -4.61 -1.20 -0.43
CA ILE A 55 -5.30 -0.80 0.80
C ILE A 55 -4.52 -1.27 2.03
N ARG A 56 -3.99 -2.51 2.03
CA ARG A 56 -3.17 -3.04 3.13
C ARG A 56 -1.93 -2.19 3.37
N LYS A 57 -1.19 -1.86 2.31
CA LYS A 57 -0.01 -0.98 2.37
C LYS A 57 -0.36 0.40 2.91
N LEU A 58 -1.43 1.02 2.39
CA LEU A 58 -1.89 2.34 2.84
C LEU A 58 -2.31 2.33 4.31
N LYS A 59 -2.98 1.27 4.78
CA LYS A 59 -3.33 1.10 6.20
C LYS A 59 -2.08 1.00 7.08
N MET A 60 -1.04 0.29 6.64
CA MET A 60 0.23 0.22 7.38
C MET A 60 0.89 1.59 7.48
N VAL A 61 0.96 2.35 6.38
CA VAL A 61 1.51 3.72 6.40
C VAL A 61 0.69 4.63 7.30
N LYS A 62 -0.63 4.56 7.24
CA LYS A 62 -1.52 5.32 8.13
C LYS A 62 -1.31 4.95 9.60
N MET A 63 -1.24 3.66 9.92
CA MET A 63 -0.93 3.20 11.26
C MET A 63 0.45 3.67 11.73
N TYR A 64 1.46 3.63 10.85
CA TYR A 64 2.80 4.09 11.16
C TYR A 64 2.79 5.59 11.48
N ARG A 65 2.13 6.41 10.66
CA ARG A 65 1.97 7.86 10.93
C ARG A 65 1.20 8.13 12.23
N ASN A 66 0.17 7.35 12.52
CA ASN A 66 -0.62 7.51 13.74
C ASN A 66 0.13 7.03 15.00
N LYS A 67 0.94 5.97 14.90
CA LYS A 67 1.71 5.41 16.03
C LYS A 67 3.01 6.17 16.26
N HIS A 68 3.66 6.61 15.20
CA HIS A 68 4.83 7.47 15.25
C HIS A 68 4.36 8.89 14.99
N ASN A 69 3.73 9.48 16.01
CA ASN A 69 3.39 10.89 16.02
C ASN A 69 4.70 11.69 16.05
N LEU A 70 5.32 11.84 14.88
CA LEU A 70 6.60 12.54 14.72
C LEU A 70 6.49 13.97 15.24
N GLU A 71 5.29 14.55 15.20
CA GLU A 71 4.98 15.86 15.78
C GLU A 71 5.13 15.86 17.32
N GLU A 72 4.71 14.81 18.02
CA GLU A 72 4.89 14.72 19.47
C GLU A 72 6.37 14.50 19.84
N LEU A 73 7.08 13.68 19.07
CA LEU A 73 8.52 13.52 19.25
C LEU A 73 9.27 14.82 18.96
N ASP A 74 8.91 15.53 17.91
CA ASP A 74 9.49 16.81 17.53
C ASP A 74 9.18 17.87 18.59
N ASN A 75 7.94 17.95 19.09
CA ASN A 75 7.58 18.83 20.20
C ASN A 75 8.37 18.52 21.48
N LEU A 76 8.60 17.24 21.78
CA LEU A 76 9.44 16.84 22.91
C LEU A 76 10.89 17.24 22.69
N ILE A 77 11.43 17.06 21.49
CA ILE A 77 12.80 17.49 21.14
C ILE A 77 12.95 18.99 21.36
N HIS A 78 12.03 19.81 20.84
CA HIS A 78 12.04 21.27 21.03
C HIS A 78 11.96 21.63 22.52
N LYS A 79 11.01 21.04 23.25
CA LYS A 79 10.85 21.33 24.68
C LYS A 79 12.10 20.98 25.50
N TRP A 80 12.70 19.82 25.26
CA TRP A 80 13.92 19.42 25.96
C TRP A 80 15.13 20.25 25.53
N ARG A 81 15.19 20.67 24.26
CA ARG A 81 16.20 21.59 23.77
C ARG A 81 16.08 22.95 24.48
N ASP A 82 14.90 23.55 24.53
CA ASP A 82 14.66 24.84 25.18
C ASP A 82 15.07 24.79 26.67
N VAL A 83 14.66 23.74 27.37
CA VAL A 83 15.02 23.53 28.79
C VAL A 83 16.53 23.36 28.95
N ALA A 84 17.18 22.63 28.05
CA ALA A 84 18.63 22.46 28.10
C ALA A 84 19.38 23.77 27.82
N GLN A 85 18.91 24.56 26.85
CA GLN A 85 19.46 25.89 26.52
C GLN A 85 19.34 26.82 27.73
N GLU A 86 18.15 26.89 28.33
CA GLU A 86 17.88 27.71 29.50
C GLU A 86 18.74 27.27 30.69
N ALA A 87 18.81 25.97 30.98
CA ALA A 87 19.64 25.45 32.05
C ALA A 87 21.14 25.72 31.83
N SER A 88 21.60 25.63 30.58
CA SER A 88 22.99 25.93 30.21
C SER A 88 23.29 27.41 30.41
N GLN A 89 22.37 28.30 30.03
CA GLN A 89 22.48 29.73 30.25
C GLN A 89 22.49 30.08 31.74
N GLN A 90 21.58 29.51 32.53
CA GLN A 90 21.52 29.72 33.98
C GLN A 90 22.80 29.24 34.68
N LEU A 91 23.32 28.07 34.29
CA LEU A 91 24.55 27.52 34.85
C LEU A 91 25.76 28.36 34.47
N TYR A 92 25.81 28.80 33.20
CA TYR A 92 26.84 29.72 32.72
C TYR A 92 26.81 31.03 33.51
N ASP A 93 25.64 31.61 33.75
CA ASP A 93 25.49 32.86 34.52
C ASP A 93 25.84 32.72 36.01
N ALA A 94 25.68 31.53 36.58
CA ALA A 94 26.14 31.22 37.92
C ALA A 94 27.65 30.89 38.00
N PHE A 95 28.35 30.77 36.87
CA PHE A 95 29.76 30.41 36.83
C PHE A 95 30.65 31.58 37.27
N ASN A 96 31.59 31.31 38.18
CA ASN A 96 32.54 32.32 38.68
C ASN A 96 33.66 32.57 37.67
N GLU A 97 34.22 33.79 37.66
CA GLU A 97 35.31 34.14 36.76
C GLU A 97 36.57 33.27 36.96
N PRO A 98 37.31 32.94 35.88
CA PRO A 98 37.13 33.41 34.50
C PRO A 98 36.04 32.64 33.76
N LYS A 99 35.12 33.38 33.12
CA LYS A 99 34.01 32.84 32.34
C LYS A 99 34.53 32.48 30.93
N PRO A 100 34.59 31.19 30.54
CA PRO A 100 34.99 30.79 29.19
C PRO A 100 33.92 31.22 28.18
N GLU A 101 34.19 31.16 26.88
CA GLU A 101 33.15 31.38 25.87
C GLU A 101 32.04 30.31 26.01
N MET A 102 30.78 30.64 25.67
CA MET A 102 29.68 29.70 25.83
C MET A 102 29.92 28.40 25.03
N GLY A 103 30.54 28.50 23.85
CA GLY A 103 30.91 27.34 23.05
C GLY A 103 31.91 26.42 23.76
N GLU A 104 32.91 26.99 24.44
CA GLU A 104 33.89 26.25 25.24
C GLU A 104 33.25 25.63 26.49
N PHE A 105 32.34 26.36 27.14
CA PHE A 105 31.58 25.86 28.28
C PHE A 105 30.75 24.62 27.90
N LEU A 106 30.05 24.67 26.77
CA LEU A 106 29.28 23.52 26.26
C LEU A 106 30.21 22.34 25.91
N ASN A 107 31.39 22.61 25.34
CA ASN A 107 32.39 21.57 25.07
C ASN A 107 32.88 20.88 26.35
N GLN A 108 33.08 21.64 27.44
CA GLN A 108 33.45 21.10 28.76
C GLN A 108 32.36 20.20 29.35
N LEU A 109 31.09 20.52 29.08
CA LEU A 109 29.94 19.69 29.46
C LEU A 109 29.69 18.52 28.49
N HIS A 110 30.51 18.39 27.45
CA HIS A 110 30.36 17.40 26.37
C HIS A 110 28.99 17.48 25.65
N ILE A 111 28.43 18.70 25.55
CA ILE A 111 27.19 18.96 24.83
C ILE A 111 27.56 19.28 23.38
N GLN A 112 27.04 18.47 22.44
CA GLN A 112 27.21 18.74 21.01
C GLN A 112 26.41 19.99 20.62
N HIS A 113 27.05 20.93 19.93
CA HIS A 113 26.40 22.18 19.49
C HIS A 113 25.18 21.92 18.61
N ASP A 114 25.26 20.97 17.67
CA ASP A 114 24.14 20.56 16.80
C ASP A 114 22.92 20.04 17.58
N MET A 115 23.14 19.37 18.71
CA MET A 115 22.06 18.77 19.51
C MET A 115 21.19 19.86 20.15
N ILE A 116 21.85 20.90 20.66
CA ILE A 116 21.22 22.01 21.37
C ILE A 116 20.95 23.22 20.46
N GLY A 117 21.28 23.15 19.17
CA GLY A 117 21.11 24.25 18.21
C GLY A 117 22.04 25.43 18.48
N PHE A 118 23.22 25.21 19.05
CA PHE A 118 24.18 26.28 19.31
C PHE A 118 25.02 26.57 18.07
N ASP A 119 25.14 27.85 17.72
CA ASP A 119 25.99 28.33 16.64
C ASP A 119 27.25 28.98 17.23
N ALA A 120 28.40 28.35 17.00
CA ALA A 120 29.68 28.79 17.56
C ALA A 120 30.22 30.08 16.93
N ASP A 121 29.80 30.44 15.72
CA ASP A 121 30.25 31.66 15.04
C ASP A 121 29.48 32.90 15.55
N THR A 122 28.22 32.71 15.94
CA THR A 122 27.31 33.78 16.40
C THR A 122 27.06 33.77 17.91
N GLU A 123 27.63 32.80 18.63
CA GLU A 123 27.48 32.57 20.07
C GLU A 123 26.02 32.57 20.56
N CYS A 124 25.10 32.04 19.76
CA CYS A 124 23.68 32.02 20.10
C CYS A 124 23.00 30.68 19.81
N PHE A 125 21.89 30.44 20.52
CA PHE A 125 21.01 29.31 20.27
C PHE A 125 20.04 29.63 19.12
N ARG A 126 19.84 28.66 18.22
CA ARG A 126 18.93 28.70 17.06
C ARG A 126 17.80 27.69 17.18
#